data_AF-A0AA39CDC5-F1
#
_entry.id   AF-A0AA39CDC5-F1
#
_cell.length_a   1.000
_cell.length_b   1.000
_cell.length_c   1.000
_cell.angle_alpha   90.00
_cell.angle_beta   90.00
_cell.angle_gamma   90.00
#
_symmetry.space_group_name_H-M   'P 1'
#
loop_
_entity.id
_entity.type
_entity.pdbx_description
1 polymer ?
#
loop_
_entity_poly.entity_id
_entity_poly.type
_entity_poly.pdbx_seq_one_letter_code
_entity_poly.pdbx_strand_id
1 'polypeptide(L)'
;MEGYAKIAAFMGEHPESAMVLRFSDISLQNILYLQAEIYGLLEDLRFIEKQNNASLAEDVGQFPLDWYTLAHTPEDGKENKQWATIKQLRPLLKEYNEAVLNFHEMSKLARPRSPDLQALQEWLRRPTLGGIYLTGRDRHIWAQGTDLTLVAAETSSNQFAIWLESTLVPIFHQTGALVRSCLLRKRSPRNRQVDAGIAEYSDAGVTRMANLVGAVLASLLPVIAIVVLHLVKSTGTRLGLIAVFSAVFSTTLWFLNDGKLIEVFSATSAFAAVQVVFIGTNG
;
A
#
# COMPACT_ATOMS: atom_id res chain seq x y z
N MET A 1 -14.78 4.09 -27.72
CA MET A 1 -14.66 4.90 -26.49
C MET A 1 -13.45 5.82 -26.64
N GLU A 2 -13.49 7.05 -26.13
CA GLU A 2 -12.39 8.02 -26.24
C GLU A 2 -12.12 8.68 -24.88
N GLY A 3 -10.93 9.28 -24.73
CA GLY A 3 -10.53 10.03 -23.53
C GLY A 3 -10.66 9.22 -22.23
N TYR A 4 -11.17 9.87 -21.18
CA TYR A 4 -11.33 9.24 -19.85
C TYR A 4 -12.20 7.98 -19.87
N ALA A 5 -13.20 7.88 -20.74
CA ALA A 5 -14.04 6.68 -20.81
C ALA A 5 -13.22 5.45 -21.24
N LYS A 6 -12.26 5.62 -22.15
CA LYS A 6 -11.36 4.55 -22.58
C LYS A 6 -10.31 4.23 -21.52
N ILE A 7 -9.82 5.25 -20.79
CA ILE A 7 -8.92 5.06 -19.64
C ILE A 7 -9.62 4.28 -18.52
N ALA A 8 -10.85 4.67 -18.16
CA ALA A 8 -11.63 4.02 -17.11
C ALA A 8 -12.00 2.58 -17.48
N ALA A 9 -12.33 2.32 -18.75
CA ALA A 9 -12.54 0.96 -19.23
C ALA A 9 -11.27 0.10 -19.09
N PHE A 10 -10.11 0.65 -19.48
CA PHE A 10 -8.83 -0.02 -19.32
C PHE A 10 -8.49 -0.29 -17.85
N MET A 11 -8.58 0.71 -16.98
CA MET A 11 -8.32 0.55 -15.54
C MET A 11 -9.31 -0.40 -14.84
N GLY A 12 -10.55 -0.50 -15.34
CA GLY A 12 -11.53 -1.45 -14.82
C GLY A 12 -11.24 -2.90 -15.22
N GLU A 13 -10.50 -3.12 -16.31
CA GLU A 13 -10.07 -4.45 -16.76
C GLU A 13 -8.71 -4.87 -16.18
N HIS A 14 -7.85 -3.88 -15.90
CA HIS A 14 -6.48 -4.01 -15.41
C HIS A 14 -6.34 -3.31 -14.05
N PRO A 15 -6.73 -3.97 -12.93
CA PRO A 15 -6.69 -3.41 -11.58
C PRO A 15 -5.32 -2.85 -11.17
N GLU A 16 -4.23 -3.49 -11.60
CA GLU A 16 -2.85 -3.07 -11.42
C GLU A 16 -2.53 -1.73 -12.09
N SER A 17 -3.30 -1.38 -13.12
CA SER A 17 -3.21 -0.11 -13.84
C SER A 17 -4.18 0.95 -13.31
N ALA A 18 -5.05 0.63 -12.35
CA ALA A 18 -6.07 1.51 -11.77
C ALA A 18 -5.46 2.54 -10.80
N MET A 19 -4.68 3.46 -11.37
CA MET A 19 -3.92 4.50 -10.66
C MET A 19 -4.66 5.83 -10.68
N VAL A 20 -4.89 6.39 -9.50
CA VAL A 20 -5.51 7.72 -9.31
C VAL A 20 -4.63 8.61 -8.45
N LEU A 21 -4.88 9.91 -8.49
CA LEU A 21 -4.28 10.86 -7.57
C LEU A 21 -4.84 10.68 -6.16
N ARG A 22 -3.96 10.73 -5.16
CA ARG A 22 -4.32 10.72 -3.74
C ARG A 22 -4.66 12.11 -3.20
N PHE A 23 -4.17 13.17 -3.85
CA PHE A 23 -4.38 14.56 -3.45
C PHE A 23 -3.87 14.87 -2.04
N SER A 24 -2.69 14.36 -1.69
CA SER A 24 -2.19 14.40 -0.31
C SER A 24 -1.93 15.80 0.21
N ASP A 25 -1.24 16.62 -0.59
CA ASP A 25 -0.84 17.96 -0.16
C ASP A 25 -2.05 18.83 0.13
N ILE A 26 -3.04 18.83 -0.77
CA ILE A 26 -4.27 19.61 -0.61
C ILE A 26 -5.18 19.03 0.48
N SER A 27 -5.22 17.70 0.65
CA SER A 27 -5.99 17.06 1.73
C SER A 27 -5.41 17.39 3.10
N LEU A 28 -4.08 17.34 3.25
CA LEU A 28 -3.40 17.77 4.46
C LEU A 28 -3.57 19.27 4.70
N GLN A 29 -3.48 20.09 3.66
CA GLN A 29 -3.72 21.51 3.76
C GLN A 29 -5.14 21.80 4.29
N ASN A 30 -6.16 21.08 3.81
CA ASN A 30 -7.52 21.19 4.33
C ASN A 30 -7.61 20.82 5.82
N ILE A 31 -6.98 19.71 6.22
CA ILE A 31 -6.92 19.29 7.63
C ILE A 31 -6.26 20.39 8.50
N LEU A 32 -5.18 21.00 8.02
CA LEU A 32 -4.49 22.08 8.74
C LEU A 32 -5.35 23.35 8.87
N TYR A 33 -6.14 23.69 7.86
CA TYR A 33 -7.09 24.81 7.95
C TYR A 33 -8.20 24.53 8.96
N LEU A 34 -8.81 23.34 8.92
CA LEU A 34 -9.80 22.91 9.90
C LEU A 34 -9.23 22.96 11.33
N GLN A 35 -7.98 22.49 11.51
CA GLN A 35 -7.29 22.57 12.79
C GLN A 35 -7.12 24.02 13.28
N ALA A 36 -6.75 24.94 12.38
CA ALA A 36 -6.57 26.35 12.72
C ALA A 36 -7.90 27.02 13.09
N GLU A 37 -8.98 26.74 12.36
CA GLU A 37 -10.32 27.26 12.66
C GLU A 37 -10.84 26.76 14.02
N ILE A 38 -10.68 25.46 14.30
CA ILE A 38 -10.99 24.87 15.60
C ILE A 38 -10.19 25.54 16.71
N TYR A 39 -8.90 25.79 16.49
CA TYR A 39 -8.04 26.43 17.50
C TYR A 39 -8.49 27.86 17.81
N GLY A 40 -8.82 28.65 16.78
CA GLY A 40 -9.36 30.01 16.95
C GLY A 40 -10.65 30.01 17.78
N LEU A 41 -11.62 29.15 17.43
CA LEU A 41 -12.87 29.04 18.18
C LEU A 41 -12.67 28.56 19.62
N LEU A 42 -11.70 27.68 19.87
CA LEU A 42 -11.35 27.24 21.23
C LEU A 42 -10.72 28.37 22.06
N GLU A 43 -9.91 29.23 21.44
CA GLU A 43 -9.36 30.41 22.11
C GLU A 43 -10.46 31.41 22.46
N ASP A 44 -11.36 31.70 21.52
CA ASP A 44 -12.54 32.54 21.75
C ASP A 44 -13.44 31.97 22.85
N LEU A 45 -13.71 30.66 22.82
CA LEU A 45 -14.50 29.99 23.86
C LEU A 45 -13.87 30.13 25.24
N ARG A 46 -12.55 29.88 25.36
CA ARG A 46 -11.82 30.04 26.62
C ARG A 46 -11.84 31.49 27.11
N PHE A 47 -11.79 32.45 26.20
CA PHE A 47 -11.88 33.86 26.54
C PHE A 47 -13.27 34.23 27.08
N ILE A 48 -14.35 33.71 26.48
CA ILE A 48 -15.73 33.87 26.96
C ILE A 48 -15.91 33.19 28.31
N GLU A 49 -15.44 31.96 28.47
CA GLU A 49 -15.51 31.21 29.74
C GLU A 49 -14.82 31.94 30.88
N LYS A 50 -13.64 32.53 30.64
CA LYS A 50 -12.93 33.33 31.65
C LYS A 50 -13.71 34.57 32.06
N GLN A 51 -14.33 35.27 31.12
CA GLN A 51 -15.16 36.45 31.42
C GLN A 51 -16.40 36.06 32.22
N ASN A 52 -17.07 34.98 31.82
CA ASN A 52 -18.25 34.45 32.49
C ASN A 52 -17.92 34.03 33.93
N ASN A 53 -16.82 33.28 34.13
CA ASN A 53 -16.38 32.84 35.46
C ASN A 53 -15.92 34.00 36.36
N ALA A 54 -15.50 35.13 35.80
CA ALA A 54 -15.14 36.33 36.55
C ALA A 54 -16.37 37.19 36.92
N SER A 55 -17.55 36.91 36.34
CA SER A 55 -18.79 37.60 36.64
C SER A 55 -19.34 37.19 38.00
N LEU A 56 -19.92 38.14 38.73
CA LEU A 56 -20.58 37.91 40.02
C LEU A 56 -22.05 37.47 39.88
N ALA A 57 -22.52 37.28 38.65
CA ALA A 57 -23.89 36.87 38.38
C ALA A 57 -24.11 35.39 38.74
N GLU A 58 -25.08 35.12 39.61
CA GLU A 58 -25.37 33.78 40.16
C GLU A 58 -25.69 32.74 39.06
N ASP A 59 -26.40 33.17 38.01
CA ASP A 59 -26.77 32.32 36.87
C ASP A 59 -25.57 31.93 35.99
N VAL A 60 -24.54 32.78 35.93
CA VAL A 60 -23.35 32.57 35.07
C VAL A 60 -22.38 31.57 35.72
N GLY A 61 -22.34 31.50 37.05
CA GLY A 61 -21.56 30.50 37.77
C GLY A 61 -22.03 29.05 37.54
N GLN A 62 -23.26 28.86 37.06
CA GLN A 62 -23.80 27.53 36.73
C GLN A 62 -23.44 27.05 35.33
N PHE A 63 -22.94 27.92 34.44
CA PHE A 63 -22.66 27.57 33.04
C PHE A 63 -21.69 26.40 32.83
N PRO A 64 -20.62 26.23 33.64
CA PRO A 64 -19.73 25.07 33.51
C PRO A 64 -20.36 23.76 34.03
N LEU A 65 -21.40 23.85 34.87
CA LEU A 65 -21.99 22.73 35.59
C LEU A 65 -23.29 22.22 34.94
N ASP A 66 -24.05 23.12 34.29
CA ASP A 66 -25.30 22.78 33.63
C ASP A 66 -25.36 23.36 32.20
N TRP A 67 -25.52 22.45 31.24
CA TRP A 67 -25.66 22.82 29.83
C TRP A 67 -27.01 23.48 29.54
N TYR A 68 -28.05 23.16 30.32
CA TYR A 68 -29.40 23.67 30.08
C TYR A 68 -29.47 25.17 30.39
N THR A 69 -28.94 25.60 31.55
CA THR A 69 -28.77 27.02 31.89
C THR A 69 -27.88 27.73 30.87
N LEU A 70 -26.73 27.15 30.50
CA LEU A 70 -25.85 27.72 29.47
C LEU A 70 -26.58 27.96 28.13
N ALA A 71 -27.42 27.01 27.71
CA ALA A 71 -28.11 27.06 26.42
C ALA A 71 -29.32 28.02 26.39
N HIS A 72 -29.97 28.25 27.53
CA HIS A 72 -31.24 28.98 27.60
C HIS A 72 -31.13 30.36 28.25
N THR A 73 -30.01 30.71 28.88
CA THR A 73 -29.77 32.06 29.41
C THR A 73 -29.42 33.01 28.26
N PRO A 74 -30.27 33.99 27.90
CA PRO A 74 -29.99 34.92 26.82
C PRO A 74 -28.98 35.98 27.27
N GLU A 75 -28.09 36.38 26.36
CA GLU A 75 -27.15 37.48 26.54
C GLU A 75 -27.57 38.61 25.59
N ASP A 76 -27.93 39.79 26.12
CA ASP A 76 -28.40 40.95 25.33
C ASP A 76 -29.57 40.64 24.37
N GLY A 77 -30.49 39.75 24.78
CA GLY A 77 -31.62 39.32 23.96
C GLY A 77 -31.24 38.41 22.78
N LYS A 78 -29.99 37.93 22.75
CA LYS A 78 -29.48 36.96 21.78
C LYS A 78 -29.09 35.65 22.48
N GLU A 79 -28.82 34.63 21.67
CA GLU A 79 -28.25 33.38 22.15
C GLU A 79 -26.92 33.62 22.86
N ASN A 80 -26.69 32.90 23.97
CA ASN A 80 -25.45 32.95 24.73
C ASN A 80 -24.24 32.73 23.81
N LYS A 81 -23.28 33.67 23.83
CA LYS A 81 -22.09 33.63 22.96
C LYS A 81 -21.26 32.36 23.18
N GLN A 82 -21.17 31.87 24.41
CA GLN A 82 -20.47 30.63 24.75
C GLN A 82 -21.15 29.42 24.10
N TRP A 83 -22.48 29.34 24.18
CA TRP A 83 -23.25 28.25 23.58
C TRP A 83 -23.23 28.29 22.04
N ALA A 84 -23.33 29.48 21.45
CA ALA A 84 -23.21 29.67 20.00
C ALA A 84 -21.85 29.20 19.47
N THR A 85 -20.77 29.52 20.19
CA THR A 85 -19.40 29.08 19.84
C THR A 85 -19.28 27.56 19.92
N ILE A 86 -19.82 26.92 20.96
CA ILE A 86 -19.88 25.45 21.08
C ILE A 86 -20.67 24.83 19.92
N LYS A 87 -21.79 25.44 19.50
CA LYS A 87 -22.57 24.95 18.35
C LYS A 87 -21.80 25.03 17.04
N GLN A 88 -20.99 26.07 16.84
CA GLN A 88 -20.12 26.21 15.66
C GLN A 88 -18.97 25.19 15.67
N LEU A 89 -18.41 24.89 16.84
CA LEU A 89 -17.31 23.95 16.99
C LEU A 89 -17.69 22.50 16.65
N ARG A 90 -18.93 22.08 16.96
CA ARG A 90 -19.41 20.70 16.76
C ARG A 90 -19.29 20.20 15.31
N PRO A 91 -19.82 20.88 14.28
CA PRO A 91 -19.69 20.43 12.89
C PRO A 91 -18.22 20.45 12.43
N LEU A 92 -17.43 21.46 12.81
CA LEU A 92 -16.02 21.55 12.45
C LEU A 92 -15.19 20.39 13.03
N LEU A 93 -15.41 20.04 14.30
CA LEU A 93 -14.76 18.88 14.92
C LEU A 93 -15.12 17.58 14.21
N LYS A 94 -16.38 17.43 13.80
CA LYS A 94 -16.82 16.25 13.03
C LYS A 94 -16.11 16.19 11.69
N GLU A 95 -16.11 17.30 10.93
CA GLU A 95 -15.46 17.38 9.63
C GLU A 95 -13.95 17.13 9.71
N TYR A 96 -13.29 17.71 10.71
CA TYR A 96 -11.87 17.46 10.99
C TYR A 96 -11.59 15.97 11.27
N ASN A 97 -12.36 15.35 12.16
CA ASN A 97 -12.17 13.94 12.50
C ASN A 97 -12.41 13.03 11.29
N GLU A 98 -13.45 13.30 10.49
CA GLU A 98 -13.73 12.56 9.26
C GLU A 98 -12.61 12.75 8.22
N ALA A 99 -12.11 13.97 8.03
CA ALA A 99 -11.02 14.27 7.11
C ALA A 99 -9.73 13.53 7.52
N VAL A 100 -9.39 13.52 8.81
CA VAL A 100 -8.21 12.81 9.34
C VAL A 100 -8.33 11.30 9.14
N LEU A 101 -9.49 10.71 9.44
CA LEU A 101 -9.73 9.28 9.25
C LEU A 101 -9.69 8.90 7.77
N ASN A 102 -10.34 9.66 6.90
CA ASN A 102 -10.32 9.43 5.46
C ASN A 102 -8.89 9.52 4.91
N PHE A 103 -8.12 10.53 5.30
CA PHE A 103 -6.72 10.64 4.90
C PHE A 103 -5.87 9.47 5.41
N HIS A 104 -6.09 9.03 6.64
CA HIS A 104 -5.42 7.86 7.20
C HIS A 104 -5.73 6.60 6.39
N GLU A 105 -7.00 6.32 6.06
CA GLU A 105 -7.36 5.15 5.24
C GLU A 105 -6.78 5.25 3.83
N MET A 106 -6.83 6.43 3.20
CA MET A 106 -6.20 6.66 1.89
C MET A 106 -4.68 6.50 1.93
N SER A 107 -4.03 6.80 3.06
CA SER A 107 -2.58 6.63 3.23
C SER A 107 -2.14 5.16 3.25
N LYS A 108 -3.05 4.23 3.59
CA LYS A 108 -2.80 2.78 3.58
C LYS A 108 -2.85 2.19 2.17
N LEU A 109 -3.43 2.90 1.21
CA LEU A 109 -3.52 2.43 -0.17
C LEU A 109 -2.12 2.25 -0.76
N ALA A 110 -1.94 1.17 -1.52
CA ALA A 110 -0.66 0.83 -2.10
C ALA A 110 -0.22 1.91 -3.11
N ARG A 111 1.07 2.24 -3.08
CA ARG A 111 1.69 3.08 -4.10
C ARG A 111 1.89 2.24 -5.38
N PRO A 112 1.62 2.79 -6.57
CA PRO A 112 1.88 2.07 -7.81
C PRO A 112 3.36 1.78 -7.98
N ARG A 113 3.65 0.61 -8.57
CA ARG A 113 5.02 0.23 -8.90
C ARG A 113 5.45 0.99 -10.16
N SER A 114 6.74 1.29 -10.27
CA SER A 114 7.30 1.96 -11.45
C SER A 114 7.01 1.22 -12.78
N PRO A 115 7.05 -0.13 -12.84
CA PRO A 115 6.72 -0.86 -14.06
C PRO A 115 5.26 -0.70 -14.50
N ASP A 116 4.32 -0.75 -13.56
CA ASP A 116 2.87 -0.61 -13.85
C ASP A 116 2.57 0.78 -14.42
N LEU A 117 3.19 1.81 -13.83
CA LEU A 117 3.08 3.18 -14.32
C LEU A 117 3.64 3.32 -15.74
N GLN A 118 4.78 2.70 -16.03
CA GLN A 118 5.36 2.70 -17.37
C GLN A 118 4.48 1.98 -18.39
N ALA A 119 3.85 0.86 -17.99
CA ALA A 119 2.91 0.13 -18.83
C ALA A 119 1.70 1.00 -19.19
N LEU A 120 1.11 1.70 -18.21
CA LEU A 120 0.02 2.64 -18.45
C LEU A 120 0.46 3.81 -19.35
N GLN A 121 1.63 4.41 -19.10
CA GLN A 121 2.18 5.49 -19.92
C GLN A 121 2.40 5.06 -21.37
N GLU A 122 2.96 3.87 -21.60
CA GLU A 122 3.18 3.35 -22.94
C GLU A 122 1.87 2.99 -23.63
N TRP A 123 0.87 2.49 -22.88
CA TRP A 123 -0.47 2.26 -23.40
C TRP A 123 -1.16 3.56 -23.85
N LEU A 124 -1.04 4.63 -23.06
CA LEU A 124 -1.54 5.96 -23.43
C LEU A 124 -0.83 6.48 -24.68
N ARG A 125 0.49 6.30 -24.78
CA ARG A 125 1.33 6.83 -25.87
C ARG A 125 1.17 6.09 -27.18
N ARG A 126 1.00 4.75 -27.16
CA ARG A 126 0.99 3.94 -28.38
C ARG A 126 -0.30 4.12 -29.17
N PRO A 127 -0.25 4.55 -30.45
CA PRO A 127 -1.45 4.75 -31.26
C PRO A 127 -2.17 3.44 -31.60
N THR A 128 -1.45 2.30 -31.56
CA THR A 128 -2.04 0.97 -31.75
C THR A 128 -2.82 0.47 -30.52
N LEU A 129 -2.65 1.10 -29.35
CA LEU A 129 -3.26 0.72 -28.08
C LEU A 129 -4.33 1.75 -27.65
N GLY A 130 -4.05 2.45 -26.54
CA GLY A 130 -4.87 3.54 -26.03
C GLY A 130 -4.87 4.72 -27.00
N GLY A 131 -3.67 5.20 -27.36
CA GLY A 131 -3.50 6.37 -28.22
C GLY A 131 -4.21 7.61 -27.68
N ILE A 132 -4.21 7.79 -26.35
CA ILE A 132 -4.98 8.82 -25.66
C ILE A 132 -4.04 9.94 -25.23
N TYR A 133 -4.36 11.16 -25.68
CA TYR A 133 -3.70 12.37 -25.24
C TYR A 133 -4.73 13.28 -24.57
N LEU A 134 -4.58 13.47 -23.26
CA LEU A 134 -5.37 14.45 -22.55
C LEU A 134 -4.87 15.85 -22.90
N THR A 135 -5.80 16.77 -23.17
CA THR A 135 -5.50 18.16 -23.53
C THR A 135 -5.68 19.14 -22.37
N GLY A 136 -6.33 18.69 -21.28
CA GLY A 136 -6.65 19.50 -20.11
C GLY A 136 -5.45 19.84 -19.23
N ARG A 137 -5.70 20.58 -18.15
CA ARG A 137 -4.69 20.92 -17.12
C ARG A 137 -4.12 19.69 -16.42
N ASP A 138 -4.85 18.60 -16.50
CA ASP A 138 -4.61 17.30 -15.91
C ASP A 138 -3.84 16.34 -16.84
N ARG A 139 -3.41 16.83 -18.02
CA ARG A 139 -2.67 16.02 -19.01
C ARG A 139 -1.39 15.37 -18.52
N HIS A 140 -0.83 15.85 -17.41
CA HIS A 140 0.42 15.37 -16.84
C HIS A 140 0.24 14.52 -15.57
N ILE A 141 -1.00 14.17 -15.18
CA ILE A 141 -1.28 13.37 -13.96
C ILE A 141 -0.36 12.15 -13.86
N TRP A 142 -0.34 11.32 -14.90
CA TRP A 142 0.45 10.09 -14.89
C TRP A 142 1.88 10.28 -15.42
N ALA A 143 2.27 11.47 -15.87
CA ALA A 143 3.60 11.72 -16.42
C ALA A 143 4.68 11.79 -15.32
N GLN A 144 4.34 12.38 -14.16
CA GLN A 144 5.30 12.62 -13.07
C GLN A 144 5.39 11.45 -12.08
N GLY A 145 4.34 10.63 -11.95
CA GLY A 145 4.33 9.52 -10.99
C GLY A 145 4.31 9.94 -9.52
N THR A 146 3.97 11.20 -9.25
CA THR A 146 3.92 11.79 -7.90
C THR A 146 2.51 11.67 -7.34
N ASP A 147 2.41 11.30 -6.06
CA ASP A 147 1.15 11.23 -5.31
C ASP A 147 0.03 10.37 -5.94
N LEU A 148 0.43 9.29 -6.61
CA LEU A 148 -0.48 8.28 -7.14
C LEU A 148 -0.71 7.15 -6.13
N THR A 149 -1.92 6.59 -6.18
CA THR A 149 -2.34 5.41 -5.42
C THR A 149 -3.09 4.43 -6.29
N LEU A 150 -2.99 3.14 -5.96
CA LEU A 150 -3.76 2.07 -6.56
C LEU A 150 -5.13 1.96 -5.89
N VAL A 151 -6.20 2.03 -6.69
CA VAL A 151 -7.59 1.91 -6.22
C VAL A 151 -7.92 0.45 -5.90
N ALA A 152 -7.51 -0.46 -6.78
CA ALA A 152 -7.65 -1.89 -6.61
C ALA A 152 -6.28 -2.47 -6.29
N ALA A 153 -5.87 -2.35 -5.03
CA ALA A 153 -4.66 -3.00 -4.55
C ALA A 153 -4.91 -4.52 -4.53
N GLU A 154 -4.49 -5.23 -5.59
CA GLU A 154 -4.44 -6.69 -5.51
C GLU A 154 -3.36 -7.12 -4.51
N THR A 155 -3.78 -8.02 -3.64
CA THR A 155 -3.06 -8.54 -2.48
C THR A 155 -1.85 -9.33 -2.93
N SER A 156 -0.66 -8.84 -2.57
CA SER A 156 0.58 -9.62 -2.40
C SER A 156 0.92 -10.61 -3.53
N SER A 157 1.42 -10.10 -4.65
CA SER A 157 2.39 -10.87 -5.43
C SER A 157 3.70 -10.92 -4.63
N ASN A 158 4.11 -12.11 -4.18
CA ASN A 158 5.34 -12.31 -3.40
C ASN A 158 6.52 -11.50 -3.98
N GLN A 159 7.43 -10.96 -3.14
CA GLN A 159 8.62 -10.23 -3.65
C GLN A 159 9.40 -11.03 -4.70
N PHE A 160 9.50 -12.35 -4.51
CA PHE A 160 10.03 -13.29 -5.49
C PHE A 160 9.25 -13.30 -6.81
N ALA A 161 7.91 -13.32 -6.78
CA ALA A 161 7.08 -13.29 -7.98
C ALA A 161 7.29 -11.99 -8.78
N ILE A 162 7.41 -10.85 -8.11
CA ILE A 162 7.70 -9.55 -8.74
C ILE A 162 9.10 -9.55 -9.39
N TRP A 163 10.10 -10.08 -8.68
CA TRP A 163 11.45 -10.21 -9.24
C TRP A 163 11.50 -11.17 -10.43
N LEU A 164 10.77 -12.28 -10.35
CA LEU A 164 10.66 -13.28 -11.40
C LEU A 164 9.97 -12.70 -12.63
N GLU A 165 8.88 -11.96 -12.43
CA GLU A 165 8.14 -11.27 -13.48
C GLU A 165 9.03 -10.26 -14.21
N SER A 166 9.69 -9.38 -13.46
CA SER A 166 10.54 -8.33 -14.05
C SER A 166 11.82 -8.85 -14.71
N THR A 167 12.41 -9.95 -14.22
CA THR A 167 13.71 -10.45 -14.69
C THR A 167 13.57 -11.59 -15.71
N LEU A 168 12.68 -12.56 -15.47
CA LEU A 168 12.58 -13.74 -16.33
C LEU A 168 11.65 -13.54 -17.52
N VAL A 169 10.54 -12.79 -17.39
CA VAL A 169 9.61 -12.56 -18.52
C VAL A 169 10.31 -11.96 -19.75
N PRO A 170 11.18 -10.94 -19.66
CA PRO A 170 11.89 -10.42 -20.83
C PRO A 170 12.88 -11.43 -21.44
N ILE A 171 13.51 -12.29 -20.63
CA ILE A 171 14.43 -13.34 -21.09
C ILE A 171 13.68 -14.46 -21.80
N PHE A 172 12.51 -14.85 -21.27
CA PHE A 172 11.65 -15.86 -21.88
C PHE A 172 10.96 -15.37 -23.16
N HIS A 173 10.71 -14.05 -23.29
CA HIS A 173 10.22 -13.46 -24.54
C HIS A 173 11.18 -13.68 -25.73
N GLN A 174 12.49 -13.80 -25.48
CA GLN A 174 13.49 -14.04 -26.54
C GLN A 174 13.69 -15.53 -26.86
N THR A 175 13.34 -16.47 -25.97
CA THR A 175 13.84 -17.86 -26.05
C THR A 175 12.81 -18.95 -26.36
N GLY A 176 11.49 -18.68 -26.43
CA GLY A 176 10.57 -19.75 -26.86
C GLY A 176 9.11 -19.40 -27.14
N ALA A 177 8.62 -19.82 -28.32
CA ALA A 177 7.20 -19.79 -28.69
C ALA A 177 6.32 -20.75 -27.87
N LEU A 178 6.90 -21.77 -27.22
CA LEU A 178 6.20 -22.80 -26.44
C LEU A 178 5.77 -22.34 -25.05
N VAL A 179 6.58 -21.51 -24.37
CA VAL A 179 6.22 -20.97 -23.05
C VAL A 179 5.12 -19.90 -23.19
N ARG A 180 5.14 -19.18 -24.32
CA ARG A 180 4.12 -18.19 -24.71
C ARG A 180 2.71 -18.80 -24.75
N SER A 181 2.54 -20.05 -25.19
CA SER A 181 1.22 -20.72 -25.18
C SER A 181 0.71 -21.13 -23.79
N CYS A 182 1.61 -21.33 -22.82
CA CYS A 182 1.21 -21.71 -21.45
C CYS A 182 0.94 -20.50 -20.55
N LEU A 183 1.59 -19.36 -20.79
CA LEU A 183 1.49 -18.16 -19.95
C LEU A 183 0.42 -17.17 -20.41
N LEU A 184 0.01 -17.21 -21.68
CA LEU A 184 -1.02 -16.34 -22.22
C LEU A 184 -2.41 -16.78 -21.74
N ARG A 185 -3.14 -15.85 -21.13
CA ARG A 185 -4.56 -16.01 -20.80
C ARG A 185 -5.36 -16.21 -22.09
N LYS A 186 -6.30 -17.15 -22.10
CA LYS A 186 -7.23 -17.35 -23.23
C LYS A 186 -8.11 -16.10 -23.34
N ARG A 187 -7.94 -15.35 -24.43
CA ARG A 187 -8.59 -14.06 -24.70
C ARG A 187 -10.11 -14.16 -24.49
N SER A 188 -10.68 -13.36 -23.58
CA SER A 188 -12.13 -13.25 -23.47
C SER A 188 -12.67 -12.52 -24.72
N PRO A 189 -13.73 -13.02 -25.39
CA PRO A 189 -14.23 -12.43 -26.63
C PRO A 189 -14.89 -11.05 -26.44
N ARG A 190 -15.02 -10.56 -25.20
CA ARG A 190 -15.85 -9.41 -24.85
C ARG A 190 -15.24 -8.04 -25.20
N ASN A 191 -13.90 -7.88 -25.30
CA ASN A 191 -13.31 -6.53 -25.38
C ASN A 191 -12.08 -6.35 -26.31
N ARG A 192 -12.18 -6.90 -27.52
CA ARG A 192 -11.11 -6.86 -28.55
C ARG A 192 -10.62 -5.45 -28.96
N GLN A 193 -11.34 -4.37 -28.62
CA GLN A 193 -10.99 -2.99 -28.95
C GLN A 193 -10.10 -2.28 -27.91
N VAL A 194 -10.15 -2.68 -26.63
CA VAL A 194 -9.37 -2.04 -25.55
C VAL A 194 -7.98 -2.68 -25.43
N ASP A 195 -7.89 -4.00 -25.67
CA ASP A 195 -6.67 -4.81 -25.52
C ASP A 195 -5.93 -5.10 -26.83
N ALA A 196 -6.02 -4.21 -27.81
CA ALA A 196 -5.46 -4.43 -29.15
C ALA A 196 -3.92 -4.31 -29.18
N GLY A 197 -3.19 -5.22 -28.55
CA GLY A 197 -1.72 -5.32 -28.65
C GLY A 197 -0.96 -5.44 -27.33
N ILE A 198 -1.66 -5.60 -26.21
CA ILE A 198 -1.07 -5.90 -24.92
C ILE A 198 -0.94 -7.42 -24.80
N ALA A 199 0.26 -7.91 -24.48
CA ALA A 199 0.45 -9.30 -24.10
C ALA A 199 0.13 -9.42 -22.61
N GLU A 200 -1.13 -9.70 -22.28
CA GLU A 200 -1.54 -10.01 -20.91
C GLU A 200 -0.97 -11.37 -20.49
N TYR A 201 -0.10 -11.35 -19.49
CA TYR A 201 0.35 -12.54 -18.78
C TYR A 201 -0.67 -12.85 -17.69
N SER A 202 -1.01 -14.13 -17.53
CA SER A 202 -1.92 -14.53 -16.44
C SER A 202 -1.22 -14.36 -15.09
N ASP A 203 -1.58 -13.34 -14.31
CA ASP A 203 -1.03 -13.11 -12.97
C ASP A 203 -1.19 -14.35 -12.07
N ALA A 204 -2.32 -15.04 -12.16
CA ALA A 204 -2.55 -16.30 -11.46
C ALA A 204 -1.61 -17.44 -11.91
N GLY A 205 -1.17 -17.43 -13.17
CA GLY A 205 -0.20 -18.41 -13.69
C GLY A 205 1.23 -18.08 -13.28
N VAL A 206 1.61 -16.81 -13.37
CA VAL A 206 2.95 -16.32 -13.01
C VAL A 206 3.20 -16.51 -11.51
N THR A 207 2.25 -16.11 -10.66
CA THR A 207 2.33 -16.29 -9.21
C THR A 207 2.39 -17.77 -8.81
N ARG A 208 1.59 -18.65 -9.44
CA ARG A 208 1.67 -20.10 -9.19
C ARG A 208 3.03 -20.68 -9.56
N MET A 209 3.59 -20.29 -10.71
CA MET A 209 4.88 -20.79 -11.16
C MET A 209 6.02 -20.26 -10.28
N ALA A 210 5.94 -18.99 -9.87
CA ALA A 210 6.87 -18.42 -8.92
C ALA A 210 6.83 -19.16 -7.57
N ASN A 211 5.63 -19.44 -7.05
CA ASN A 211 5.47 -20.18 -5.81
C ASN A 211 5.96 -21.62 -5.92
N LEU A 212 5.74 -22.28 -7.07
CA LEU A 212 6.27 -23.62 -7.34
C LEU A 212 7.80 -23.63 -7.35
N VAL A 213 8.43 -22.72 -8.12
CA VAL A 213 9.90 -22.61 -8.17
C VAL A 213 10.46 -22.27 -6.80
N GLY A 214 9.82 -21.35 -6.07
CA GLY A 214 10.18 -21.01 -4.71
C GLY A 214 10.12 -22.20 -3.75
N ALA A 215 9.06 -23.01 -3.80
CA ALA A 215 8.91 -24.21 -2.99
C ALA A 215 9.97 -25.29 -3.33
N VAL A 216 10.31 -25.44 -4.62
CA VAL A 216 11.37 -26.36 -5.06
C VAL A 216 12.73 -25.88 -4.56
N LEU A 217 13.04 -24.59 -4.68
CA LEU A 217 14.30 -24.03 -4.21
C LEU A 217 14.42 -24.16 -2.68
N ALA A 218 13.35 -23.85 -1.95
CA ALA A 218 13.29 -23.94 -0.49
C ALA A 218 13.43 -25.36 0.05
N SER A 219 12.98 -26.38 -0.70
CA SER A 219 13.10 -27.79 -0.30
C SER A 219 14.43 -28.43 -0.70
N LEU A 220 15.03 -28.03 -1.83
CA LEU A 220 16.33 -28.56 -2.27
C LEU A 220 17.51 -27.96 -1.50
N LEU A 221 17.43 -26.70 -1.10
CA LEU A 221 18.55 -26.01 -0.44
C LEU A 221 18.98 -26.68 0.87
N PRO A 222 18.07 -27.09 1.78
CA PRO A 222 18.44 -27.86 2.97
C PRO A 222 19.11 -29.20 2.65
N VAL A 223 18.63 -29.91 1.63
CA VAL A 223 19.18 -31.22 1.22
C VAL A 223 20.61 -31.06 0.70
N ILE A 224 20.84 -30.08 -0.17
CA ILE A 224 22.17 -29.76 -0.72
C ILE A 224 23.13 -29.39 0.42
N ALA A 225 22.69 -28.58 1.39
CA ALA A 225 23.51 -28.21 2.53
C ALA A 225 23.97 -29.44 3.35
N ILE A 226 23.06 -30.39 3.61
CA ILE A 226 23.39 -31.64 4.33
C ILE A 226 24.40 -32.48 3.55
N VAL A 227 24.22 -32.65 2.24
CA VAL A 227 25.13 -33.44 1.40
C VAL A 227 26.53 -32.82 1.38
N VAL A 228 26.64 -31.50 1.20
CA VAL A 228 27.93 -30.81 1.21
C VAL A 228 28.61 -30.92 2.59
N LEU A 229 27.85 -30.76 3.68
CA LEU A 229 28.36 -30.92 5.04
C LEU A 229 28.84 -32.35 5.35
N HIS A 230 28.30 -33.36 4.67
CA HIS A 230 28.74 -34.75 4.81
C HIS A 230 30.06 -35.05 4.09
N LEU A 231 30.32 -34.38 2.96
CA LEU A 231 31.56 -34.59 2.20
C LEU A 231 32.79 -33.92 2.83
N VAL A 232 32.59 -32.88 3.64
CA VAL A 232 33.67 -32.12 4.28
C VAL A 232 34.07 -32.76 5.61
N LYS A 233 35.33 -33.20 5.72
CA LYS A 233 35.86 -33.88 6.92
C LYS A 233 36.39 -32.94 8.02
N SER A 234 36.73 -31.69 7.67
CA SER A 234 37.31 -30.71 8.62
C SER A 234 36.23 -30.05 9.49
N THR A 235 36.32 -30.22 10.82
CA THR A 235 35.35 -29.65 11.79
C THR A 235 35.25 -28.12 11.71
N GLY A 236 36.38 -27.41 11.55
CA GLY A 236 36.39 -25.96 11.41
C GLY A 236 35.69 -25.48 10.14
N THR A 237 35.93 -26.16 9.01
CA THR A 237 35.28 -25.84 7.73
C THR A 237 33.78 -26.15 7.76
N ARG A 238 33.36 -27.22 8.45
CA ARG A 238 31.94 -27.55 8.62
C ARG A 238 31.19 -26.48 9.40
N LEU A 239 31.76 -25.96 10.48
CA LEU A 239 31.14 -24.89 11.27
C LEU A 239 30.95 -23.60 10.44
N GLY A 240 31.97 -23.25 9.63
CA GLY A 240 31.86 -22.14 8.69
C GLY A 240 30.76 -22.35 7.65
N LEU A 241 30.65 -23.55 7.07
CA LEU A 241 29.62 -23.89 6.09
C LEU A 241 28.21 -23.82 6.67
N ILE A 242 27.99 -24.20 7.93
CA ILE A 242 26.70 -24.04 8.62
C ILE A 242 26.27 -22.57 8.63
N ALA A 243 27.17 -21.67 9.00
CA ALA A 243 26.87 -20.25 9.05
C ALA A 243 26.50 -19.72 7.66
N VAL A 244 27.25 -20.12 6.63
CA VAL A 244 26.98 -19.74 5.23
C VAL A 244 25.63 -20.29 4.76
N PHE A 245 25.36 -21.58 4.94
CA PHE A 245 24.10 -22.18 4.48
C PHE A 245 22.89 -21.63 5.23
N SER A 246 23.03 -21.34 6.53
CA SER A 246 21.97 -20.71 7.32
C SER A 246 21.66 -19.29 6.82
N ALA A 247 22.69 -18.52 6.45
CA ALA A 247 22.53 -17.18 5.86
C ALA A 247 21.88 -17.22 4.47
N VAL A 248 22.28 -18.18 3.62
CA VAL A 248 21.66 -18.35 2.30
C VAL A 248 20.20 -18.81 2.43
N PHE A 249 19.91 -19.75 3.33
CA PHE A 249 18.56 -20.24 3.57
C PHE A 249 17.63 -19.15 4.10
N SER A 250 18.08 -18.37 5.10
CA SER A 250 17.29 -17.28 5.66
C SER A 250 17.01 -16.18 4.63
N THR A 251 18.01 -15.83 3.80
CA THR A 251 17.85 -14.87 2.70
C THR A 251 16.83 -15.38 1.68
N THR A 252 16.90 -16.66 1.33
CA THR A 252 15.98 -17.29 0.37
C THR A 252 14.54 -17.30 0.91
N LEU A 253 14.34 -17.70 2.17
CA LEU A 253 13.02 -17.69 2.80
C LEU A 253 12.45 -16.29 2.98
N TRP A 254 13.29 -15.32 3.36
CA TRP A 254 12.88 -13.92 3.47
C TRP A 254 12.31 -13.38 2.15
N PHE A 255 12.94 -13.77 1.05
CA PHE A 255 12.50 -13.38 -0.29
C PHE A 255 11.22 -14.09 -0.75
N LEU A 256 10.95 -15.30 -0.24
CA LEU A 256 9.77 -16.11 -0.59
C LEU A 256 8.52 -15.80 0.25
N ASN A 257 8.67 -15.44 1.52
CA ASN A 257 7.55 -15.25 2.49
C ASN A 257 7.28 -13.77 2.84
N ASP A 258 7.43 -12.86 1.88
CA ASP A 258 7.15 -11.42 2.04
C ASP A 258 7.82 -10.76 3.26
N GLY A 259 8.95 -11.30 3.71
CA GLY A 259 9.76 -10.70 4.76
C GLY A 259 9.21 -10.79 6.18
N LYS A 260 8.28 -11.71 6.49
CA LYS A 260 7.85 -11.95 7.88
C LYS A 260 9.00 -12.51 8.72
N LEU A 261 9.68 -11.63 9.44
CA LEU A 261 10.89 -11.93 10.22
C LEU A 261 10.72 -13.10 11.20
N ILE A 262 9.53 -13.22 11.81
CA ILE A 262 9.25 -14.28 12.80
C ILE A 262 9.25 -15.67 12.16
N GLU A 263 8.65 -15.81 10.98
CA GLU A 263 8.58 -17.08 10.25
C GLU A 263 9.97 -17.49 9.73
N VAL A 264 10.72 -16.52 9.17
CA VAL A 264 12.09 -16.74 8.68
C VAL A 264 13.02 -17.14 9.82
N PHE A 265 12.93 -16.48 10.97
CA PHE A 265 13.76 -16.78 12.13
C PHE A 265 13.48 -18.18 12.66
N SER A 266 12.20 -18.54 12.85
CA SER A 266 11.80 -19.87 13.31
C SER A 266 12.30 -20.99 12.39
N ALA A 267 12.11 -20.83 11.07
CA ALA A 267 12.57 -21.81 10.08
C ALA A 267 14.10 -21.92 10.04
N THR A 268 14.81 -20.78 10.13
CA THR A 268 16.28 -20.75 10.12
C THR A 268 16.87 -21.39 11.38
N SER A 269 16.28 -21.14 12.55
CA SER A 269 16.70 -21.79 13.80
C SER A 269 16.49 -23.30 13.75
N ALA A 270 15.35 -23.78 13.24
CA ALA A 270 15.10 -25.20 13.06
C ALA A 270 16.11 -25.84 12.09
N PHE A 271 16.40 -25.18 10.97
CA PHE A 271 17.40 -25.63 10.00
C PHE A 271 18.81 -25.71 10.60
N ALA A 272 19.25 -24.66 11.31
CA ALA A 272 20.54 -24.63 11.98
C ALA A 272 20.67 -25.73 13.04
N ALA A 273 19.61 -25.98 13.82
CA ALA A 273 19.59 -27.07 14.80
C ALA A 273 19.80 -28.44 14.13
N VAL A 274 19.12 -28.71 13.01
CA VAL A 274 19.30 -29.95 12.24
C VAL A 274 20.75 -30.10 11.76
N GLN A 275 21.35 -29.03 11.23
CA GLN A 275 22.75 -29.07 10.78
C GLN A 275 23.73 -29.37 11.91
N VAL A 276 23.53 -28.76 13.09
CA VAL A 276 24.39 -28.99 14.26
C VAL A 276 24.30 -30.44 14.75
N VAL A 277 23.09 -31.02 14.78
CA VAL A 277 22.90 -32.44 15.15
C VAL A 277 23.63 -33.37 14.17
N PHE A 278 23.55 -33.09 12.87
CA PHE A 278 24.27 -33.86 11.84
C PHE A 278 25.80 -33.74 11.93
N ILE A 279 26.32 -32.66 12.54
CA ILE A 279 27.75 -32.57 12.86
C ILE A 279 28.11 -33.44 14.04
N GLY A 280 27.31 -33.40 15.11
CA GLY A 280 27.56 -34.17 16.34
C GLY A 280 27.54 -35.68 16.15
N THR A 281 26.86 -36.19 15.12
CA THR A 281 26.79 -37.64 14.81
C THR A 281 27.86 -38.14 13.83
N ASN A 282 28.46 -37.24 13.05
CA ASN A 282 29.50 -37.53 12.05
C ASN A 282 30.88 -37.02 12.51
N GLY A 283 31.07 -36.86 13.82
CA GLY A 283 32.32 -36.45 14.46
C GLY A 283 32.96 -37.64 15.18
#